data_AF-A0A2H9T1V9-F1
#
_entry.id   AF-A0A2H9T1V9-F1
#
_cell.length_a   1.000
_cell.length_b   1.000
_cell.length_c   1.000
_cell.angle_alpha   90.00
_cell.angle_beta   90.00
_cell.angle_gamma   90.00
#
_symmetry.space_group_name_H-M   'P 1'
#
loop_
_entity.id
_entity.type
_entity.pdbx_description
1 polymer ?
#
loop_
_entity_poly.entity_id
_entity_poly.type
_entity_poly.pdbx_seq_one_letter_code
_entity_poly.pdbx_strand_id
1 'polypeptide(L)'
;PVKGKGKKETEVVLFHFGKTTTSGQVISEMEKAGCRPAQIEELLALGASQPDLQKQFPIVALGSVWRDSDGHRDVPYLHWGGVGRDLLLR
;
A
#
# COMPACT_ATOMS: atom_id res chain seq x y z
N PRO A 1 14.49 11.68 -0.07
CA PRO A 1 13.68 12.89 0.18
C PRO A 1 12.19 12.59 0.00
N VAL A 2 11.33 12.93 0.98
CA VAL A 2 9.87 12.79 0.84
C VAL A 2 9.37 13.86 -0.13
N LYS A 3 8.62 13.46 -1.16
CA LYS A 3 8.08 14.38 -2.17
C LYS A 3 6.77 15.00 -1.67
N GLY A 4 6.85 15.87 -0.68
CA GLY A 4 5.67 16.59 -0.18
C GLY A 4 6.01 17.62 0.89
N LYS A 5 5.32 18.75 0.87
CA LYS A 5 5.31 19.75 1.97
C LYS A 5 3.87 20.03 2.35
N GLY A 6 3.56 20.06 3.64
CA GLY A 6 2.23 20.38 4.17
C GLY A 6 1.31 19.16 4.33
N LYS A 7 0.03 19.44 4.62
CA LYS A 7 -1.03 18.42 4.71
C LYS A 7 -1.81 18.41 3.40
N LYS A 8 -2.13 17.22 2.92
CA LYS A 8 -3.00 17.01 1.75
C LYS A 8 -4.12 16.07 2.16
N GLU A 9 -5.36 16.48 1.93
CA GLU A 9 -6.51 15.58 2.04
C GLU A 9 -6.52 14.66 0.82
N THR A 10 -6.56 13.35 1.09
CA THR A 10 -6.61 12.30 0.08
C THR A 10 -7.63 11.27 0.54
N GLU A 11 -8.55 10.91 -0.35
CA GLU A 11 -9.43 9.77 -0.16
C GLU A 11 -8.67 8.47 -0.47
N VAL A 12 -8.78 7.48 0.43
CA VAL A 12 -8.14 6.16 0.28
C VAL A 12 -9.21 5.10 0.08
N VAL A 13 -9.11 4.38 -1.03
CA VAL A 13 -10.01 3.27 -1.38
C VAL A 13 -9.23 1.96 -1.26
N LEU A 14 -9.78 1.00 -0.52
CA LEU A 14 -9.21 -0.33 -0.35
C LEU A 14 -9.82 -1.30 -1.36
N PHE A 15 -8.96 -1.94 -2.17
CA PHE A 15 -9.36 -2.96 -3.13
C PHE A 15 -9.02 -4.34 -2.56
N HIS A 16 -10.04 -5.13 -2.23
CA HIS A 16 -9.89 -6.48 -1.71
C HIS A 16 -10.60 -7.51 -2.61
N PHE A 17 -9.82 -8.33 -3.31
CA PHE A 17 -10.33 -9.20 -4.38
C PHE A 17 -10.76 -10.61 -3.93
N GLY A 18 -10.44 -11.02 -2.69
CA GLY A 18 -10.79 -12.34 -2.16
C GLY A 18 -10.17 -13.53 -2.91
N LYS A 19 -9.26 -13.29 -3.86
CA LYS A 19 -8.57 -14.28 -4.69
C LYS A 19 -7.16 -13.82 -5.03
N THR A 20 -6.29 -14.76 -5.36
CA THR A 20 -4.96 -14.45 -5.91
C THR A 20 -5.11 -13.60 -7.17
N THR A 21 -4.47 -12.43 -7.16
CA THR A 21 -4.53 -11.43 -8.23
C THR A 21 -3.14 -10.84 -8.42
N THR A 22 -2.74 -10.56 -9.66
CA THR A 22 -1.43 -9.96 -9.94
C THR A 22 -1.46 -8.45 -9.72
N SER A 23 -0.31 -7.83 -9.43
CA SER A 23 -0.23 -6.37 -9.27
C SER A 23 -0.73 -5.62 -10.51
N GLY A 24 -0.47 -6.14 -11.72
CA GLY A 24 -0.97 -5.54 -12.96
C GLY A 24 -2.50 -5.58 -13.08
N GLN A 25 -3.13 -6.68 -12.67
CA GLN A 25 -4.59 -6.78 -12.63
C GLN A 25 -5.17 -5.81 -11.60
N VAL A 26 -4.58 -5.74 -10.39
CA VAL A 26 -5.03 -4.78 -9.36
C VAL A 26 -4.93 -3.35 -9.88
N ILE A 27 -3.80 -2.97 -10.47
CA ILE A 27 -3.60 -1.62 -11.00
C ILE A 27 -4.64 -1.31 -12.10
N SER A 28 -4.91 -2.25 -13.00
CA SER A 28 -5.93 -2.06 -14.04
C SER A 28 -7.32 -1.85 -13.45
N GLU A 29 -7.70 -2.58 -12.40
CA GLU A 29 -8.98 -2.38 -11.71
C GLU A 29 -9.04 -1.03 -10.97
N MET A 30 -7.92 -0.60 -10.37
CA MET A 30 -7.83 0.74 -9.77
C MET A 30 -8.03 1.84 -10.83
N GLU A 31 -7.36 1.73 -11.98
CA GLU A 31 -7.48 2.68 -13.09
C GLU A 31 -8.92 2.77 -13.61
N LYS A 32 -9.59 1.63 -13.78
CA LYS A 32 -11.02 1.58 -14.17
C LYS A 32 -11.92 2.30 -13.15
N ALA A 33 -11.56 2.26 -11.87
CA ALA A 33 -12.26 2.97 -10.81
C ALA A 33 -11.81 4.44 -10.65
N GLY A 34 -10.97 4.96 -11.56
CA GLY A 34 -10.44 6.33 -11.48
C GLY A 34 -9.44 6.54 -10.35
N CYS A 35 -8.92 5.46 -9.77
CA CYS A 35 -7.95 5.49 -8.68
C CYS A 35 -6.53 5.27 -9.22
N ARG A 36 -5.54 5.89 -8.55
CA ARG A 36 -4.14 5.54 -8.74
C ARG A 36 -3.63 4.68 -7.58
N PRO A 37 -2.58 3.88 -7.78
CA PRO A 37 -1.89 3.23 -6.68
C PRO A 37 -1.42 4.21 -5.59
N ALA A 38 -1.59 3.80 -4.34
CA ALA A 38 -1.14 4.57 -3.18
C ALA A 38 0.38 4.61 -3.07
N GLN A 39 0.93 5.73 -2.63
CA GLN A 39 2.34 5.87 -2.26
C GLN A 39 2.58 5.45 -0.81
N ILE A 40 3.83 5.20 -0.44
CA ILE A 40 4.21 4.78 0.92
C ILE A 40 3.76 5.79 1.99
N GLU A 41 3.78 7.09 1.71
CA GLU A 41 3.34 8.12 2.66
C GLU A 41 1.83 8.03 2.95
N GLU A 42 1.03 7.66 1.95
CA GLU A 42 -0.42 7.50 2.07
C GLU A 42 -0.75 6.22 2.84
N LEU A 43 0.02 5.16 2.61
CA LEU A 43 -0.05 3.93 3.40
C LEU A 43 0.26 4.19 4.88
N LEU A 44 1.32 4.94 5.18
CA LEU A 44 1.70 5.27 6.55
C LEU A 44 0.66 6.18 7.23
N ALA A 45 0.10 7.15 6.50
CA ALA A 45 -0.98 7.99 7.01
C ALA A 45 -2.24 7.17 7.32
N LEU A 46 -2.59 6.19 6.48
CA LEU A 46 -3.67 5.25 6.74
C LEU A 46 -3.39 4.40 7.99
N GLY A 47 -2.21 3.80 8.09
CA GLY A 47 -1.83 2.98 9.25
C GLY A 47 -1.76 3.75 10.57
N ALA A 48 -1.46 5.05 10.52
CA ALA A 48 -1.49 5.93 11.69
C ALA A 48 -2.92 6.34 12.08
N SER A 49 -3.80 6.60 11.11
CA SER A 49 -5.18 7.03 11.36
C SER A 49 -6.14 5.88 11.66
N GLN A 50 -5.89 4.69 11.10
CA GLN A 50 -6.71 3.48 11.25
C GLN A 50 -5.84 2.26 11.60
N PRO A 51 -5.21 2.23 12.80
CA PRO A 51 -4.21 1.22 13.16
C PRO A 51 -4.75 -0.21 13.26
N ASP A 52 -6.06 -0.39 13.44
CA ASP A 52 -6.68 -1.72 13.55
C ASP A 52 -6.94 -2.37 12.19
N LEU A 53 -6.90 -1.61 11.10
CA LEU A 53 -7.17 -2.13 9.75
C LEU A 53 -6.13 -3.19 9.34
N GLN A 54 -4.86 -2.93 9.61
CA GLN A 54 -3.76 -3.86 9.31
C GLN A 54 -3.75 -5.13 10.18
N LYS A 55 -4.58 -5.19 11.25
CA LYS A 55 -4.79 -6.40 12.05
C LYS A 55 -5.74 -7.39 11.37
N GLN A 56 -6.57 -6.90 10.46
CA GLN A 56 -7.53 -7.73 9.72
C GLN A 56 -6.89 -8.36 8.49
N PHE A 57 -6.04 -7.61 7.78
CA PHE A 57 -5.33 -8.06 6.59
C PHE A 57 -4.12 -7.16 6.29
N PRO A 58 -3.09 -7.66 5.60
CA PRO A 58 -2.00 -6.81 5.10
C PRO A 58 -2.52 -5.76 4.11
N ILE A 59 -2.03 -4.53 4.21
CA ILE A 59 -2.43 -3.41 3.34
C ILE A 59 -1.24 -3.04 2.45
N VAL A 60 -1.39 -3.11 1.13
CA VAL A 60 -0.29 -2.95 0.16
C VAL A 60 -0.40 -1.62 -0.60
N ALA A 61 0.73 -0.93 -0.81
CA ALA A 61 0.80 0.30 -1.60
C ALA A 61 1.63 0.11 -2.88
N LEU A 62 0.94 -0.19 -3.98
CA LEU A 62 1.55 -0.51 -5.28
C LEU A 62 2.19 0.69 -6.00
N GLY A 63 2.00 1.92 -5.51
CA GLY A 63 2.54 3.13 -6.12
C GLY A 63 4.01 3.38 -5.82
N SER A 64 4.56 2.73 -4.80
CA SER A 64 5.97 2.80 -4.45
C SER A 64 6.61 1.44 -4.71
N VAL A 65 7.57 1.37 -5.63
CA VAL A 65 8.25 0.13 -6.01
C VAL A 65 9.72 0.27 -5.66
N TRP A 66 10.23 -0.67 -4.88
CA TRP A 66 11.65 -0.88 -4.69
C TRP A 66 12.14 -1.95 -5.68
N ARG A 67 13.37 -1.77 -6.19
CA ARG A 67 14.03 -2.74 -7.07
C ARG A 67 15.39 -3.06 -6.49
N ASP A 68 15.67 -4.34 -6.27
CA ASP A 68 16.97 -4.81 -5.83
C ASP A 68 17.97 -4.93 -7.00
N SER A 69 19.19 -5.36 -6.70
CA SER A 69 20.25 -5.59 -7.69
C SER A 69 19.94 -6.74 -8.66
N ASP A 70 19.10 -7.69 -8.26
CA ASP A 70 18.72 -8.85 -9.06
C ASP A 70 17.48 -8.57 -9.93
N GLY A 71 16.88 -7.39 -9.78
CA GLY A 71 15.74 -6.92 -10.55
C GLY A 71 14.39 -7.36 -9.98
N HIS A 72 14.36 -7.94 -8.77
CA HIS A 72 13.14 -8.19 -8.05
C HIS A 72 12.45 -6.87 -7.70
N ARG A 73 11.12 -6.89 -7.71
CA ARG A 73 10.28 -5.72 -7.49
C ARG A 73 9.46 -5.95 -6.24
N ASP A 74 9.73 -5.17 -5.22
CA ASP A 74 8.99 -5.20 -3.98
C ASP A 74 8.18 -3.92 -3.78
N VAL A 75 7.07 -4.04 -3.07
CA VAL A 75 6.17 -2.94 -2.71
C VAL A 75 5.99 -2.87 -1.19
N PRO A 76 5.83 -1.67 -0.62
CA PRO A 76 5.58 -1.51 0.80
C PRO A 76 4.19 -2.03 1.18
N TYR A 77 4.13 -2.67 2.34
CA TYR A 77 2.87 -3.08 2.93
C TYR A 77 2.90 -2.94 4.46
N LEU A 78 1.72 -2.69 5.03
CA LEU A 78 1.49 -2.74 6.47
C LEU A 78 1.00 -4.12 6.86
N HIS A 79 1.52 -4.63 7.95
CA HIS A 79 1.16 -5.94 8.50
C HIS A 79 1.04 -5.88 10.02
N TRP A 80 0.22 -6.77 10.56
CA TRP A 80 0.22 -7.08 11.98
C TRP A 80 0.84 -8.46 12.17
N GLY A 81 2.09 -8.49 12.59
CA GLY A 81 2.70 -9.69 13.16
C GLY A 81 2.23 -9.84 14.61
N GLY A 82 2.26 -11.06 15.17
CA GLY A 82 1.82 -11.33 16.54
C GLY A 82 2.53 -10.51 17.64
N VAL A 83 3.58 -9.75 17.28
CA VAL A 83 4.38 -8.88 18.16
C VAL A 83 4.15 -7.38 17.92
N GLY A 84 3.43 -6.96 16.87
CA GLY A 84 3.26 -5.53 16.59
C GLY A 84 2.81 -5.18 15.16
N ARG A 85 2.85 -3.87 14.89
CA ARG A 85 2.53 -3.27 13.59
C ARG A 85 3.82 -2.99 12.83
N ASP A 86 3.94 -3.58 11.64
CA ASP A 86 5.16 -3.52 10.84
C ASP A 86 4.91 -2.86 9.47
N LEU A 87 5.95 -2.22 8.94
CA LEU A 87 6.07 -1.79 7.55
C LEU A 87 7.17 -2.63 6.89
N LEU A 88 6.82 -3.36 5.84
CA LEU A 88 7.70 -4.35 5.19
C LEU A 88 7.63 -4.23 3.66
N LEU A 89 8.46 -4.99 2.94
CA LEU A 89 8.51 -5.09 1.48
C LEU A 89 8.12 -6.52 1.02
N ARG A 90 7.35 -6.64 -0.07
CA ARG A 90 6.89 -7.93 -0.66
C ARG A 90 6.71 -7.88 -2.17
#